data_AF-A0A3C0MXD8-F1
#
_entry.id   AF-A0A3C0MXD8-F1
#
_cell.length_a   1.000
_cell.length_b   1.000
_cell.length_c   1.000
_cell.angle_alpha   90.00
_cell.angle_beta   90.00
_cell.angle_gamma   90.00
#
_symmetry.space_group_name_H-M   'P 1'
#
loop_
_entity.id
_entity.type
_entity.pdbx_description
1 polymer ?
#
loop_
_entity_poly.entity_id
_entity_poly.type
_entity_poly.pdbx_seq_one_letter_code
_entity_poly.pdbx_strand_id
1 'polypeptide(L)'
;MDKIPILLYHNFCSDTDKSKNSLAVTWDNFKKQMDWLYQNAFTAVSLEKIVAEAEYWRTEEQKSEGASQKPERKIQDTRKKVVLTFDGGDLSDYHFALPVLKEKGFCATFFVTINEIGKPGKMDWPMVYDLSRQGMGVASGGLSSSFLTAHNNYTVLNDLLMSKQILEKYIRKRVDFLSAPGGFYNRRVLAIARDVGFKGVCVSDAGLNDFLSEGLFLLKRFAVRKNYGLNAFRSIAAGQPSVIVRSGESIRAVLRKTLGYQVWEKLENLKRKHRKKAQAKL
;
A
#
# COMPACT_ATOMS: atom_id res chain seq x y z
N MET A 1 4.22 8.61 -21.28
CA MET A 1 4.47 8.79 -19.85
C MET A 1 3.75 7.67 -19.13
N ASP A 2 4.51 6.77 -18.50
CA ASP A 2 3.96 5.52 -17.98
C ASP A 2 3.38 5.75 -16.60
N LYS A 3 2.05 5.87 -16.53
CA LYS A 3 1.32 5.89 -15.26
C LYS A 3 1.43 4.52 -14.59
N ILE A 4 1.80 4.51 -13.33
CA ILE A 4 2.21 3.29 -12.64
C ILE A 4 1.09 2.82 -11.69
N PRO A 5 0.65 1.55 -11.79
CA PRO A 5 -0.29 0.99 -10.83
C PRO A 5 0.41 0.68 -9.51
N ILE A 6 -0.28 1.01 -8.41
CA ILE A 6 0.08 0.56 -7.08
C ILE A 6 -0.94 -0.49 -6.66
N LEU A 7 -0.48 -1.71 -6.38
CA LEU A 7 -1.30 -2.83 -5.95
C LEU A 7 -1.33 -2.89 -4.42
N LEU A 8 -2.53 -3.08 -3.86
CA LEU A 8 -2.79 -3.12 -2.42
C LEU A 8 -3.24 -4.52 -2.00
N TYR A 9 -2.39 -5.20 -1.23
CA TYR A 9 -2.64 -6.46 -0.55
C TYR A 9 -2.84 -6.22 0.96
N HIS A 10 -3.49 -7.15 1.67
CA HIS A 10 -3.74 -6.99 3.12
C HIS A 10 -3.30 -8.21 3.91
N ASN A 11 -3.88 -9.36 3.57
CA ASN A 11 -3.60 -10.62 4.22
C ASN A 11 -3.88 -11.73 3.22
N PHE A 12 -3.39 -12.91 3.56
CA PHE A 12 -3.50 -14.05 2.69
C PHE A 12 -4.16 -15.25 3.38
N CYS A 13 -4.74 -16.16 2.60
CA CYS A 13 -5.43 -17.32 3.13
C CYS A 13 -5.29 -18.57 2.23
N SER A 14 -5.69 -19.74 2.77
CA SER A 14 -5.73 -20.97 1.97
C SER A 14 -6.87 -20.93 0.96
N ASP A 15 -6.77 -21.72 -0.11
CA ASP A 15 -7.86 -21.86 -1.09
C ASP A 15 -9.12 -22.49 -0.48
N THR A 16 -8.96 -23.20 0.63
CA THR A 16 -10.06 -23.78 1.42
C THR A 16 -10.72 -22.80 2.38
N ASP A 17 -10.19 -21.58 2.54
CA ASP A 17 -10.75 -20.57 3.42
C ASP A 17 -12.13 -20.11 2.92
N LYS A 18 -13.18 -20.47 3.66
CA LYS A 18 -14.58 -20.07 3.37
C LYS A 18 -14.91 -18.67 3.89
N SER A 19 -13.96 -17.94 4.50
CA SER A 19 -14.21 -16.61 5.03
C SER A 19 -14.66 -15.66 3.92
N LYS A 20 -15.63 -14.79 4.27
CA LYS A 20 -16.12 -13.71 3.41
C LYS A 20 -15.18 -12.50 3.38
N ASN A 21 -13.91 -12.67 3.76
CA ASN A 21 -12.94 -11.59 3.69
C ASN A 21 -12.54 -11.32 2.24
N SER A 22 -13.21 -10.37 1.60
CA SER A 22 -12.97 -10.02 0.19
C SER A 22 -11.56 -9.48 -0.11
N LEU A 23 -10.81 -9.07 0.92
CA LEU A 23 -9.46 -8.53 0.79
C LEU A 23 -8.37 -9.59 1.01
N ALA A 24 -8.74 -10.80 1.46
CA ALA A 24 -7.78 -11.88 1.63
C ALA A 24 -7.50 -12.54 0.27
N VAL A 25 -6.26 -12.51 -0.20
CA VAL A 25 -5.85 -13.18 -1.45
C VAL A 25 -5.35 -14.57 -1.11
N THR A 26 -5.66 -15.58 -1.93
CA THR A 26 -5.16 -16.92 -1.63
C THR A 26 -3.67 -17.05 -1.96
N TRP A 27 -2.96 -17.94 -1.28
CA TRP A 27 -1.52 -18.19 -1.52
C TRP A 27 -1.24 -18.49 -2.99
N ASP A 28 -2.03 -19.39 -3.57
CA ASP A 28 -1.94 -19.82 -4.96
C ASP A 28 -2.17 -18.67 -5.94
N ASN A 29 -3.16 -17.83 -5.66
CA ASN A 29 -3.44 -16.67 -6.50
C ASN A 29 -2.31 -15.65 -6.42
N PHE A 30 -1.76 -15.39 -5.23
CA PHE A 30 -0.62 -14.48 -5.09
C PHE A 30 0.60 -15.00 -5.86
N LYS A 31 0.91 -16.28 -5.74
CA LYS A 31 2.02 -16.90 -6.49
C LYS A 31 1.81 -16.76 -8.01
N LYS A 32 0.64 -17.12 -8.52
CA LYS A 32 0.28 -16.97 -9.95
C LYS A 32 0.39 -15.52 -10.44
N GLN A 33 0.04 -14.56 -9.59
CA GLN A 33 0.17 -13.13 -9.88
C GLN A 33 1.64 -12.72 -9.99
N MET A 34 2.49 -13.11 -9.03
CA MET A 34 3.91 -12.78 -9.04
C MET A 34 4.67 -13.49 -10.16
N ASP A 35 4.35 -14.77 -10.44
CA ASP A 35 4.90 -15.52 -11.56
C ASP A 35 4.58 -14.83 -12.89
N TRP A 36 3.34 -14.36 -13.06
CA TRP A 36 2.95 -13.64 -14.27
C TRP A 36 3.73 -12.33 -14.44
N LEU A 37 3.89 -11.54 -13.37
CA LEU A 37 4.71 -10.31 -13.42
C LEU A 37 6.15 -10.63 -13.84
N TYR A 38 6.74 -11.66 -13.24
CA TYR A 38 8.12 -12.08 -13.54
C TYR A 38 8.27 -12.53 -14.99
N GLN A 39 7.38 -13.42 -15.46
CA GLN A 39 7.38 -13.93 -16.84
C GLN A 39 7.13 -12.85 -17.90
N ASN A 40 6.44 -11.76 -17.54
CA ASN A 40 6.15 -10.64 -18.45
C ASN A 40 7.12 -9.47 -18.25
N ALA A 41 8.29 -9.73 -17.65
CA ALA A 41 9.37 -8.79 -17.47
C ALA A 41 8.91 -7.48 -16.78
N PHE A 42 8.08 -7.57 -15.75
CA PHE A 42 7.79 -6.43 -14.88
C PHE A 42 8.91 -6.22 -13.87
N THR A 43 9.13 -4.95 -13.52
CA THR A 43 9.94 -4.57 -12.37
C THR A 43 9.02 -4.15 -11.23
N ALA A 44 8.98 -4.95 -10.16
CA ALA A 44 8.29 -4.57 -8.93
C ALA A 44 9.23 -3.75 -8.04
N VAL A 45 8.85 -2.50 -7.76
CA VAL A 45 9.64 -1.55 -6.97
C VAL A 45 8.90 -1.12 -5.71
N SER A 46 9.64 -0.74 -4.68
CA SER A 46 9.07 -0.13 -3.48
C SER A 46 8.70 1.34 -3.73
N LEU A 47 7.86 1.91 -2.86
CA LEU A 47 7.48 3.32 -2.92
C LEU A 47 8.67 4.25 -2.75
N GLU A 48 9.60 3.90 -1.86
CA GLU A 48 10.82 4.66 -1.60
C GLU A 48 11.67 4.77 -2.86
N LYS A 49 11.86 3.65 -3.57
CA LYS A 49 12.66 3.63 -4.81
C LYS A 49 12.00 4.45 -5.91
N ILE A 50 10.71 4.26 -6.14
CA ILE A 50 10.02 4.90 -7.27
C ILE A 50 9.85 6.41 -7.07
N VAL A 51 9.63 6.85 -5.82
CA VAL A 51 9.56 8.27 -5.48
C VAL A 51 10.93 8.92 -5.52
N ALA A 52 11.97 8.27 -4.99
CA ALA A 52 13.34 8.81 -5.08
C ALA A 52 13.79 8.96 -6.54
N GLU A 53 13.48 7.98 -7.40
CA GLU A 53 13.74 8.06 -8.83
C GLU A 53 12.98 9.22 -9.48
N ALA A 54 11.70 9.40 -9.15
CA ALA A 54 10.91 10.49 -9.68
C ALA A 54 11.39 11.88 -9.22
N GLU A 55 11.74 12.04 -7.94
CA GLU A 55 12.31 13.26 -7.38
C GLU A 55 13.64 13.62 -8.05
N TYR A 56 14.51 12.62 -8.26
CA TYR A 56 15.76 12.80 -8.99
C TYR A 56 15.51 13.35 -10.40
N TRP A 57 14.65 12.69 -11.18
CA TRP A 57 14.40 13.11 -12.57
C TRP A 57 13.72 14.47 -12.69
N ARG A 58 12.84 14.84 -11.76
CA ARG A 58 12.25 16.19 -11.73
C ARG A 58 13.30 17.26 -11.48
N THR A 59 14.23 16.99 -10.57
CA THR A 59 15.33 17.90 -10.28
C THR A 59 16.21 18.10 -11.51
N GLU A 60 16.50 17.03 -12.25
CA GLU A 60 17.28 17.10 -13.49
C GLU A 60 16.52 17.81 -14.63
N GLU A 61 15.21 17.60 -14.75
CA GLU A 61 14.36 18.34 -15.71
C GLU A 61 14.32 19.84 -15.39
N GLN A 62 14.21 20.23 -14.12
CA GLN A 62 14.23 21.64 -13.71
C GLN A 62 15.58 22.31 -13.98
N LYS A 63 16.70 21.64 -13.68
CA LYS A 63 18.05 22.18 -13.97
C LYS A 63 18.31 22.42 -15.46
N SER A 64 17.55 21.77 -16.33
CA SER A 64 17.70 21.84 -17.78
C SER A 64 16.62 22.68 -18.46
N GLU A 65 15.76 23.34 -17.68
CA GLU A 65 14.83 24.35 -18.20
C GLU A 65 15.63 25.52 -18.80
N GLY A 66 15.53 25.69 -20.13
CA GLY A 66 16.26 26.69 -20.89
C GLY A 66 17.55 26.19 -21.57
N ALA A 67 17.97 24.94 -21.33
CA ALA A 67 19.08 24.34 -22.06
C ALA A 67 18.67 23.91 -23.48
N SER A 68 19.54 24.13 -24.47
CA SER A 68 19.32 23.71 -25.87
C SER A 68 19.18 22.20 -26.05
N GLN A 69 19.66 21.41 -25.08
CA GLN A 69 19.47 19.96 -25.00
C GLN A 69 18.92 19.61 -23.62
N LYS A 70 17.72 19.02 -23.58
CA LYS A 70 17.18 18.41 -22.36
C LYS A 70 17.95 17.11 -22.07
N PRO A 71 18.19 16.76 -20.80
CA PRO A 71 18.80 15.50 -20.43
C PRO A 71 17.93 14.36 -20.96
N GLU A 72 18.47 13.56 -21.86
CA GLU A 72 17.83 12.34 -22.29
C GLU A 72 17.79 11.38 -21.11
N ARG A 73 16.59 10.92 -20.73
CA ARG A 73 16.46 9.75 -19.86
C ARG A 73 17.02 8.55 -20.60
N LYS A 74 18.27 8.20 -20.32
CA LYS A 74 18.77 6.85 -20.57
C LYS A 74 18.05 5.92 -19.60
N ILE A 75 16.85 5.49 -19.97
CA ILE A 75 16.05 4.53 -19.20
C ILE A 75 16.83 3.21 -19.22
N GLN A 76 17.63 2.96 -18.19
CA GLN A 76 18.41 1.74 -18.05
C GLN A 76 17.51 0.50 -17.91
N ASP A 77 16.29 0.69 -17.38
CA ASP A 77 15.28 -0.34 -17.24
C ASP A 77 14.00 0.02 -18.00
N THR A 78 13.86 -0.50 -19.21
CA THR A 78 12.68 -0.28 -20.09
C THR A 78 11.48 -1.15 -19.70
N ARG A 79 11.62 -1.99 -18.67
CA ARG A 79 10.54 -2.85 -18.19
C ARG A 79 9.40 -2.04 -17.59
N LYS A 80 8.19 -2.60 -17.68
CA LYS A 80 7.01 -2.02 -17.04
C LYS A 80 7.15 -2.09 -15.53
N LYS A 81 6.90 -0.98 -14.85
CA LYS A 81 6.96 -0.91 -13.39
C LYS A 81 5.60 -1.19 -12.76
N VAL A 82 5.63 -1.83 -11.60
CA VAL A 82 4.49 -1.97 -10.69
C VAL A 82 4.95 -1.74 -9.27
N VAL A 83 4.11 -1.14 -8.43
CA VAL A 83 4.39 -1.02 -6.99
C VAL A 83 3.51 -2.02 -6.24
N LEU A 84 4.13 -2.81 -5.38
CA LEU A 84 3.44 -3.76 -4.51
C LEU A 84 3.40 -3.20 -3.10
N THR A 85 2.19 -3.10 -2.52
CA THR A 85 1.98 -2.61 -1.16
C THR A 85 1.14 -3.58 -0.34
N PHE A 86 1.46 -3.67 0.96
CA PHE A 86 0.82 -4.59 1.89
C PHE A 86 0.39 -3.81 3.14
N ASP A 87 -0.89 -3.82 3.46
CA ASP A 87 -1.44 -3.05 4.58
C ASP A 87 -1.74 -3.92 5.79
N GLY A 88 -1.26 -3.50 6.95
CA GLY A 88 -1.69 -3.97 8.26
C GLY A 88 -0.72 -4.90 8.98
N GLY A 89 0.43 -5.20 8.38
CA GLY A 89 1.52 -5.98 9.00
C GLY A 89 1.09 -7.40 9.40
N ASP A 90 0.41 -8.10 8.51
CA ASP A 90 -0.10 -9.43 8.79
C ASP A 90 1.04 -10.45 8.84
N LEU A 91 0.96 -11.46 9.71
CA LEU A 91 1.99 -12.48 9.81
C LEU A 91 2.15 -13.27 8.49
N SER A 92 1.08 -13.35 7.71
CA SER A 92 1.10 -13.98 6.39
C SER A 92 1.97 -13.25 5.37
N ASP A 93 2.13 -11.92 5.51
CA ASP A 93 2.99 -11.12 4.65
C ASP A 93 4.45 -11.58 4.74
N TYR A 94 4.89 -11.91 5.96
CA TYR A 94 6.25 -12.37 6.23
C TYR A 94 6.48 -13.83 5.83
N HIS A 95 5.58 -14.74 6.20
CA HIS A 95 5.81 -16.17 5.96
C HIS A 95 5.50 -16.62 4.54
N PHE A 96 4.67 -15.90 3.79
CA PHE A 96 4.25 -16.33 2.46
C PHE A 96 4.59 -15.32 1.37
N ALA A 97 4.29 -14.03 1.56
CA ALA A 97 4.52 -13.05 0.50
C ALA A 97 6.01 -12.77 0.31
N LEU A 98 6.74 -12.51 1.40
CA LEU A 98 8.17 -12.19 1.36
C LEU A 98 9.03 -13.25 0.63
N PRO A 99 8.92 -14.57 0.89
CA PRO A 99 9.70 -15.57 0.15
C PRO A 99 9.44 -15.53 -1.36
N VAL A 100 8.18 -15.41 -1.78
CA VAL A 100 7.80 -15.34 -3.20
C VAL A 100 8.38 -14.09 -3.86
N LEU A 101 8.29 -12.93 -3.18
CA LEU A 101 8.87 -11.68 -3.69
C LEU A 101 10.39 -11.80 -3.87
N LYS A 102 11.08 -12.38 -2.89
CA LYS A 102 12.53 -12.59 -2.95
C LYS A 102 12.94 -13.52 -4.09
N GLU A 103 12.23 -14.61 -4.28
CA GLU A 103 12.50 -15.56 -5.37
C GLU A 103 12.47 -14.86 -6.74
N LYS A 104 11.61 -13.85 -6.90
CA LYS A 104 11.49 -13.07 -8.15
C LYS A 104 12.34 -11.80 -8.19
N GLY A 105 13.13 -11.51 -7.15
CA GLY A 105 13.90 -10.27 -7.03
C GLY A 105 13.02 -9.02 -6.92
N PHE A 106 11.78 -9.16 -6.48
CA PHE A 106 10.81 -8.09 -6.36
C PHE A 106 10.96 -7.33 -5.05
N CYS A 107 10.77 -6.01 -5.11
CA CYS A 107 10.66 -5.16 -3.93
C CYS A 107 9.19 -4.74 -3.72
N ALA A 108 8.81 -4.57 -2.47
CA ALA A 108 7.49 -4.11 -2.06
C ALA A 108 7.59 -3.14 -0.87
N THR A 109 6.50 -2.46 -0.53
CA THR A 109 6.39 -1.65 0.69
C THR A 109 5.33 -2.24 1.64
N PHE A 110 5.71 -2.51 2.88
CA PHE A 110 4.84 -3.04 3.92
C PHE A 110 4.46 -1.93 4.91
N PHE A 111 3.17 -1.62 5.01
CA PHE A 111 2.61 -0.67 5.96
C PHE A 111 2.24 -1.37 7.25
N VAL A 112 2.92 -1.00 8.35
CA VAL A 112 2.74 -1.65 9.66
C VAL A 112 2.06 -0.69 10.64
N THR A 113 1.06 -1.19 11.36
CA THR A 113 0.37 -0.43 12.42
C THR A 113 1.03 -0.74 13.76
N ILE A 114 1.59 0.27 14.44
CA ILE A 114 2.45 0.06 15.63
C ILE A 114 1.78 -0.81 16.69
N ASN A 115 0.55 -0.47 17.07
CA ASN A 115 -0.13 -1.16 18.17
C ASN A 115 -0.59 -2.57 17.78
N GLU A 116 -0.43 -3.01 16.54
CA GLU A 116 -0.75 -4.37 16.10
C GLU A 116 0.47 -5.30 16.12
N ILE A 117 1.69 -4.77 16.16
CA ILE A 117 2.92 -5.57 16.12
C ILE A 117 2.98 -6.49 17.35
N GLY A 118 3.30 -7.77 17.11
CA GLY A 118 3.41 -8.81 18.14
C GLY A 118 2.07 -9.36 18.65
N LYS A 119 0.93 -8.86 18.17
CA LYS A 119 -0.38 -9.46 18.47
C LYS A 119 -0.58 -10.78 17.70
N PRO A 120 -1.48 -11.67 18.15
CA PRO A 120 -1.80 -12.90 17.41
C PRO A 120 -2.16 -12.64 15.94
N GLY A 121 -1.47 -13.31 15.02
CA GLY A 121 -1.64 -13.16 13.58
C GLY A 121 -0.96 -11.92 12.97
N LYS A 122 -0.14 -11.18 13.73
CA LYS A 122 0.63 -10.03 13.26
C LYS A 122 2.13 -10.31 13.34
N MET A 123 2.89 -9.66 12.47
CA MET A 123 4.34 -9.68 12.57
C MET A 123 4.80 -9.13 13.92
N ASP A 124 5.87 -9.69 14.46
CA ASP A 124 6.58 -9.10 15.58
C ASP A 124 7.63 -8.10 15.11
N TRP A 125 8.28 -7.46 16.08
CA TRP A 125 9.30 -6.46 15.83
C TRP A 125 10.51 -7.03 15.03
N PRO A 126 11.13 -8.16 15.43
CA PRO A 126 12.17 -8.81 14.65
C PRO A 126 11.81 -9.02 13.16
N MET A 127 10.59 -9.50 12.86
CA MET A 127 10.13 -9.68 11.48
C MET A 127 10.02 -8.36 10.72
N VAL A 128 9.53 -7.29 11.35
CA VAL A 128 9.46 -5.94 10.74
C VAL A 128 10.85 -5.39 10.42
N TYR A 129 11.82 -5.58 11.33
CA TYR A 129 13.21 -5.18 11.07
C TYR A 129 13.82 -6.00 9.92
N ASP A 130 13.55 -7.30 9.90
CA ASP A 130 14.08 -8.20 8.89
C ASP A 130 13.53 -7.89 7.49
N LEU A 131 12.25 -7.54 7.33
CA LEU A 131 11.71 -7.01 6.07
C LEU A 131 12.58 -5.87 5.52
N SER A 132 12.90 -4.89 6.38
CA SER A 132 13.74 -3.76 5.99
C SER A 132 15.16 -4.18 5.62
N ARG A 133 15.77 -5.11 6.36
CA ARG A 133 17.11 -5.64 6.04
C ARG A 133 17.14 -6.39 4.72
N GLN A 134 16.04 -7.05 4.35
CA GLN A 134 15.90 -7.79 3.11
C GLN A 134 15.56 -6.90 1.89
N GLY A 135 15.65 -5.58 2.04
CA GLY A 135 15.49 -4.63 0.94
C GLY A 135 14.04 -4.25 0.63
N MET A 136 13.09 -4.69 1.45
CA MET A 136 11.70 -4.22 1.36
C MET A 136 11.55 -2.83 2.00
N GLY A 137 10.60 -2.06 1.49
CA GLY A 137 10.13 -0.84 2.12
C GLY A 137 9.30 -1.15 3.36
N VAL A 138 9.47 -0.39 4.42
CA VAL A 138 8.64 -0.45 5.64
C VAL A 138 8.12 0.96 5.90
N ALA A 139 6.79 1.09 5.94
CA ALA A 139 6.09 2.36 6.01
C ALA A 139 5.05 2.37 7.14
N SER A 140 4.52 3.55 7.47
CA SER A 140 3.61 3.71 8.61
C SER A 140 2.16 3.38 8.23
N GLY A 141 1.51 2.52 9.00
CA GLY A 141 0.07 2.33 9.03
C GLY A 141 -0.61 3.06 10.20
N GLY A 142 0.06 4.03 10.81
CA GLY A 142 -0.38 4.73 12.03
C GLY A 142 -0.10 3.96 13.34
N LEU A 143 -0.49 4.55 14.47
CA LEU A 143 -0.46 3.85 15.76
C LEU A 143 -1.55 2.79 15.84
N SER A 144 -2.73 3.09 15.30
CA SER A 144 -3.91 2.23 15.34
C SER A 144 -4.61 2.17 13.98
N SER A 145 -5.42 1.14 13.75
CA SER A 145 -6.24 1.05 12.53
C SER A 145 -7.53 1.89 12.61
N SER A 146 -7.58 2.92 13.46
CA SER A 146 -8.75 3.82 13.54
C SER A 146 -8.68 4.88 12.43
N PHE A 147 -9.83 5.34 11.92
CA PHE A 147 -9.79 6.31 10.82
C PHE A 147 -9.36 7.68 11.33
N LEU A 148 -8.26 8.18 10.77
CA LEU A 148 -7.70 9.49 11.14
C LEU A 148 -8.70 10.63 10.96
N THR A 149 -9.64 10.49 10.02
CA THR A 149 -10.69 11.50 9.76
C THR A 149 -11.65 11.70 10.93
N ALA A 150 -11.78 10.71 11.81
CA ALA A 150 -12.65 10.71 12.98
C ALA A 150 -12.13 11.52 14.16
N HIS A 151 -10.81 11.75 14.19
CA HIS A 151 -10.11 12.26 15.35
C HIS A 151 -9.78 13.73 15.19
N ASN A 152 -9.60 14.45 16.30
CA ASN A 152 -9.15 15.84 16.27
C ASN A 152 -7.69 15.98 15.78
N ASN A 153 -7.22 17.21 15.56
CA ASN A 153 -5.89 17.47 15.03
C ASN A 153 -4.75 16.96 15.92
N TYR A 154 -4.88 17.12 17.24
CA TYR A 154 -3.88 16.67 18.19
C TYR A 154 -3.70 15.15 18.14
N THR A 155 -4.81 14.41 18.16
CA THR A 155 -4.79 12.94 18.08
C THR A 155 -4.22 12.46 16.75
N VAL A 156 -4.58 13.07 15.61
CA VAL A 156 -4.00 12.71 14.31
C VAL A 156 -2.51 13.02 14.26
N LEU A 157 -2.09 14.20 14.71
CA LEU A 157 -0.68 14.59 14.73
C LEU A 157 0.14 13.60 15.58
N ASN A 158 -0.34 13.29 16.79
CA ASN A 158 0.33 12.34 17.67
C ASN A 158 0.40 10.93 17.05
N ASP A 159 -0.69 10.44 16.46
CA ASP A 159 -0.71 9.13 15.80
C ASP A 159 0.35 9.05 14.68
N LEU A 160 0.37 10.06 13.82
CA LEU A 160 1.27 10.12 12.67
C LEU A 160 2.73 10.30 13.07
N LEU A 161 3.02 11.24 13.99
CA LEU A 161 4.38 11.53 14.43
C LEU A 161 4.98 10.35 15.20
N MET A 162 4.24 9.80 16.17
CA MET A 162 4.73 8.70 17.00
C MET A 162 4.92 7.43 16.18
N SER A 163 3.98 7.09 15.29
CA SER A 163 4.12 5.90 14.45
C SER A 163 5.35 5.98 13.54
N LYS A 164 5.61 7.15 12.95
CA LYS A 164 6.82 7.42 12.17
C LYS A 164 8.08 7.26 13.03
N GLN A 165 8.19 7.99 14.14
CA GLN A 165 9.39 7.98 14.99
C GLN A 165 9.72 6.60 15.58
N ILE A 166 8.70 5.87 16.03
CA ILE A 166 8.88 4.52 16.58
C ILE A 166 9.44 3.59 15.49
N LEU A 167 8.85 3.60 14.30
CA LEU A 167 9.34 2.78 13.19
C LEU A 167 10.76 3.17 12.79
N GLU A 168 11.03 4.46 12.58
CA GLU A 168 12.35 4.95 12.18
C GLU A 168 13.44 4.55 13.19
N LYS A 169 13.13 4.67 14.49
CA LYS A 169 14.03 4.22 15.56
C LYS A 169 14.30 2.72 15.49
N TYR A 170 13.28 1.91 15.20
CA TYR A 170 13.40 0.47 15.19
C TYR A 170 14.10 -0.06 13.92
N ILE A 171 13.69 0.43 12.74
CA ILE A 171 14.23 -0.03 11.45
C ILE A 171 15.50 0.70 11.00
N ARG A 172 15.89 1.78 11.70
CA ARG A 172 17.07 2.60 11.41
C ARG A 172 17.09 3.18 9.99
N LYS A 173 15.90 3.45 9.44
CA LYS A 173 15.69 4.07 8.12
C LYS A 173 14.53 5.05 8.21
N ARG A 174 14.46 5.99 7.27
CA ARG A 174 13.33 6.92 7.15
C ARG A 174 12.05 6.18 6.81
N VAL A 175 10.94 6.70 7.33
CA VAL A 175 9.58 6.21 7.07
C VAL A 175 8.82 7.32 6.35
N ASP A 176 8.88 7.29 5.02
CA ASP A 176 8.42 8.40 4.18
C ASP A 176 6.97 8.27 3.72
N PHE A 177 6.32 7.12 3.95
CA PHE A 177 4.95 6.87 3.49
C PHE A 177 4.00 6.50 4.62
N LEU A 178 2.75 6.90 4.43
CA LEU A 178 1.62 6.58 5.29
C LEU A 178 0.57 5.82 4.48
N SER A 179 0.01 4.73 5.00
CA SER A 179 -1.26 4.20 4.50
C SER A 179 -2.41 4.74 5.36
N ALA A 180 -3.38 5.41 4.73
CA ALA A 180 -4.54 5.94 5.44
C ALA A 180 -5.47 4.80 5.87
N PRO A 181 -5.74 4.60 7.18
CA PRO A 181 -6.60 3.52 7.66
C PRO A 181 -7.99 3.55 6.99
N GLY A 182 -8.41 2.39 6.47
CA GLY A 182 -9.66 2.25 5.72
C GLY A 182 -9.71 3.00 4.37
N GLY A 183 -8.61 3.64 3.97
CA GLY A 183 -8.55 4.52 2.81
C GLY A 183 -9.34 5.82 2.98
N PHE A 184 -9.67 6.22 4.22
CA PHE A 184 -10.36 7.47 4.52
C PHE A 184 -9.37 8.59 4.77
N TYR A 185 -9.57 9.72 4.08
CA TYR A 185 -8.73 10.90 4.20
C TYR A 185 -9.56 12.17 3.94
N ASN A 186 -9.03 13.31 4.39
CA ASN A 186 -9.55 14.63 4.06
C ASN A 186 -8.38 15.63 4.03
N ARG A 187 -8.64 16.89 3.65
CA ARG A 187 -7.60 17.92 3.55
C ARG A 187 -6.81 18.10 4.85
N ARG A 188 -7.49 18.02 6.00
CA ARG A 188 -6.91 18.14 7.35
C ARG A 188 -5.90 17.03 7.64
N VAL A 189 -6.26 15.77 7.42
CA VAL A 189 -5.35 14.63 7.61
C VAL A 189 -4.16 14.72 6.66
N LEU A 190 -4.37 15.08 5.40
CA LEU A 190 -3.29 15.23 4.42
C LEU A 190 -2.34 16.39 4.78
N ALA A 191 -2.84 17.51 5.29
CA ALA A 191 -2.01 18.62 5.76
C ALA A 191 -1.13 18.17 6.93
N ILE A 192 -1.71 17.56 7.96
CA ILE A 192 -0.95 17.07 9.13
C ILE A 192 0.10 16.03 8.72
N ALA A 193 -0.24 15.11 7.81
CA ALA A 193 0.73 14.13 7.31
C ALA A 193 1.92 14.79 6.60
N ARG A 194 1.68 15.90 5.88
CA ARG A 194 2.74 16.66 5.22
C ARG A 194 3.62 17.37 6.25
N ASP A 195 3.02 17.98 7.27
CA ASP A 195 3.73 18.68 8.34
C ASP A 195 4.59 17.73 9.19
N VAL A 196 4.14 16.48 9.38
CA VAL A 196 4.93 15.39 10.00
C VAL A 196 6.12 14.95 9.12
N GLY A 197 6.12 15.30 7.83
CA GLY A 197 7.21 15.01 6.91
C GLY A 197 7.06 13.70 6.13
N PHE A 198 5.85 13.18 5.96
CA PHE A 198 5.62 12.13 4.96
C PHE A 198 5.81 12.68 3.54
N LYS A 199 6.35 11.87 2.64
CA LYS A 199 6.45 12.17 1.19
C LYS A 199 5.17 11.79 0.44
N GLY A 200 4.42 10.81 0.93
CA GLY A 200 3.16 10.40 0.33
C GLY A 200 2.21 9.64 1.24
N VAL A 201 0.92 9.77 0.96
CA VAL A 201 -0.17 9.09 1.64
C VAL A 201 -0.87 8.16 0.64
N CYS A 202 -0.78 6.86 0.90
CA CYS A 202 -1.47 5.83 0.17
C CYS A 202 -2.92 5.72 0.61
N VAL A 203 -3.83 5.69 -0.36
CA VAL A 203 -5.28 5.57 -0.14
C VAL A 203 -5.84 4.39 -0.91
N SER A 204 -7.12 4.06 -0.66
CA SER A 204 -7.79 2.91 -1.31
C SER A 204 -8.67 3.33 -2.49
N ASP A 205 -8.43 4.52 -3.04
CA ASP A 205 -9.06 4.98 -4.26
C ASP A 205 -8.29 4.39 -5.45
N ALA A 206 -9.01 3.70 -6.33
CA ALA A 206 -8.42 3.06 -7.50
C ALA A 206 -7.96 4.10 -8.52
N GLY A 207 -6.72 3.96 -9.00
CA GLY A 207 -6.15 4.86 -9.99
C GLY A 207 -4.68 4.56 -10.26
N LEU A 208 -4.23 4.96 -11.44
CA LEU A 208 -2.80 4.97 -11.78
C LEU A 208 -2.18 6.26 -11.27
N ASN A 209 -0.88 6.24 -11.02
CA ASN A 209 -0.15 7.38 -10.49
C ASN A 209 0.88 7.84 -11.51
N ASP A 210 0.87 9.12 -11.82
CA ASP A 210 1.93 9.74 -12.60
C ASP A 210 2.99 10.30 -11.65
N PHE A 211 4.06 9.53 -11.44
CA PHE A 211 5.10 9.91 -10.51
C PHE A 211 5.93 11.11 -10.98
N LEU A 212 5.79 11.54 -12.23
CA LEU A 212 6.61 12.60 -12.81
C LEU A 212 5.82 13.90 -12.94
N SER A 213 4.56 13.83 -13.38
CA SER A 213 3.74 15.03 -13.59
C SER A 213 2.82 15.39 -12.42
N GLU A 214 2.42 14.43 -11.58
CA GLU A 214 1.46 14.67 -10.49
C GLU A 214 2.14 14.80 -9.11
N GLY A 215 1.56 15.60 -8.22
CA GLY A 215 2.04 15.71 -6.85
C GLY A 215 2.03 14.35 -6.14
N LEU A 216 3.21 13.89 -5.67
CA LEU A 216 3.43 12.55 -5.09
C LEU A 216 2.76 12.30 -3.74
N PHE A 217 1.97 13.25 -3.28
CA PHE A 217 1.51 13.25 -1.90
C PHE A 217 0.25 12.40 -1.67
N LEU A 218 -0.59 12.19 -2.68
CA LEU A 218 -1.79 11.36 -2.57
C LEU A 218 -1.73 10.22 -3.60
N LEU A 219 -1.43 9.02 -3.12
CA LEU A 219 -1.14 7.86 -3.95
C LEU A 219 -2.34 6.91 -4.01
N LYS A 220 -2.90 6.76 -5.21
CA LYS A 220 -4.04 5.88 -5.51
C LYS A 220 -3.60 4.44 -5.64
N ARG A 221 -4.44 3.49 -5.23
CA ARG A 221 -4.10 2.05 -5.22
C ARG A 221 -5.26 1.20 -5.67
N PHE A 222 -4.95 0.10 -6.33
CA PHE A 222 -5.90 -0.94 -6.65
C PHE A 222 -5.83 -2.05 -5.59
N ALA A 223 -6.90 -2.19 -4.80
CA ALA A 223 -7.02 -3.32 -3.88
C ALA A 223 -7.12 -4.63 -4.68
N VAL A 224 -6.19 -5.55 -4.44
CA VAL A 224 -6.28 -6.91 -4.98
C VAL A 224 -7.22 -7.70 -4.09
N ARG A 225 -8.25 -8.28 -4.69
CA ARG A 225 -9.36 -8.91 -3.97
C ARG A 225 -9.36 -10.42 -4.17
N LYS A 226 -9.96 -11.15 -3.23
CA LYS A 226 -10.10 -12.61 -3.27
C LYS A 226 -10.72 -13.12 -4.56
N ASN A 227 -11.71 -12.40 -5.08
CA ASN A 227 -12.46 -12.76 -6.28
C ASN A 227 -11.86 -12.19 -7.58
N TYR A 228 -10.72 -11.51 -7.51
CA TYR A 228 -10.04 -11.07 -8.73
C TYR A 228 -9.33 -12.27 -9.35
N GLY A 229 -9.92 -12.81 -10.41
CA GLY A 229 -9.21 -13.75 -11.29
C GLY A 229 -7.97 -13.09 -11.92
N LEU A 230 -7.07 -13.92 -12.43
CA LEU A 230 -5.78 -13.48 -12.95
C LEU A 230 -5.92 -12.40 -14.05
N ASN A 231 -6.97 -12.47 -14.89
CA ASN A 231 -7.22 -11.45 -15.93
C ASN A 231 -7.51 -10.05 -15.35
N ALA A 232 -8.23 -9.95 -14.23
CA ALA A 232 -8.46 -8.67 -13.57
C ALA A 232 -7.14 -8.09 -13.07
N PHE A 233 -6.32 -8.92 -12.41
CA PHE A 233 -4.98 -8.55 -11.97
C PHE A 233 -4.09 -8.08 -13.12
N ARG A 234 -4.02 -8.85 -14.22
CA ARG A 234 -3.25 -8.50 -15.43
C ARG A 234 -3.63 -7.14 -15.98
N SER A 235 -4.93 -6.86 -16.07
CA SER A 235 -5.45 -5.59 -16.58
C SER A 235 -4.99 -4.41 -15.72
N ILE A 236 -4.99 -4.57 -14.39
CA ILE A 236 -4.54 -3.53 -13.46
C ILE A 236 -3.03 -3.34 -13.56
N ALA A 237 -2.26 -4.42 -13.49
CA ALA A 237 -0.79 -4.39 -13.54
C ALA A 237 -0.27 -3.81 -14.87
N ALA A 238 -0.96 -4.07 -15.98
CA ALA A 238 -0.63 -3.50 -17.29
C ALA A 238 -1.04 -2.01 -17.44
N GLY A 239 -1.63 -1.40 -16.41
CA GLY A 239 -2.10 -0.01 -16.47
C GLY A 239 -3.39 0.19 -17.26
N GLN A 240 -4.12 -0.89 -17.56
CA GLN A 240 -5.33 -0.89 -18.38
C GLN A 240 -6.47 -1.62 -17.66
N PRO A 241 -6.93 -1.14 -16.49
CA PRO A 241 -7.92 -1.85 -15.69
C PRO A 241 -9.21 -2.06 -16.48
N SER A 242 -9.70 -3.30 -16.47
CA SER A 242 -10.92 -3.68 -17.20
C SER A 242 -12.13 -2.84 -16.76
N VAL A 243 -13.16 -2.77 -17.60
CA VAL A 243 -14.41 -2.05 -17.29
C VAL A 243 -15.02 -2.57 -15.98
N ILE A 244 -14.99 -3.88 -15.75
CA ILE A 244 -15.50 -4.50 -14.52
C ILE A 244 -14.75 -3.99 -13.29
N VAL A 245 -13.41 -3.94 -13.36
CA VAL A 245 -12.58 -3.41 -12.25
C VAL A 245 -12.90 -1.93 -12.01
N ARG A 246 -12.92 -1.12 -13.07
CA ARG A 246 -13.20 0.33 -12.99
C ARG A 246 -14.58 0.59 -12.39
N SER A 247 -15.62 -0.05 -12.88
CA SER A 247 -16.99 0.12 -12.37
C SER A 247 -17.12 -0.34 -10.92
N GLY A 248 -16.53 -1.49 -10.57
CA GLY A 248 -16.55 -2.01 -9.22
C GLY A 248 -15.86 -1.09 -8.20
N GLU A 249 -14.70 -0.55 -8.54
CA GLU A 249 -14.00 0.39 -7.65
C GLU A 249 -14.67 1.77 -7.60
N SER A 250 -15.27 2.25 -8.68
CA SER A 250 -16.09 3.48 -8.69
C SER A 250 -17.29 3.38 -7.75
N ILE A 251 -18.03 2.27 -7.78
CA ILE A 251 -19.15 2.01 -6.85
C ILE A 251 -18.65 2.05 -5.41
N ARG A 252 -17.51 1.41 -5.12
CA ARG A 252 -16.92 1.41 -3.76
C ARG A 252 -16.46 2.78 -3.33
N ALA A 253 -15.88 3.57 -4.22
CA ALA A 253 -15.47 4.94 -3.94
C ALA A 253 -16.68 5.82 -3.60
N VAL A 254 -17.78 5.69 -4.34
CA VAL A 254 -19.05 6.35 -4.03
C VAL A 254 -19.57 5.90 -2.67
N LEU A 255 -19.69 4.58 -2.45
CA LEU A 255 -20.14 4.04 -1.16
C LEU A 255 -19.29 4.52 0.02
N ARG A 256 -17.97 4.66 -0.14
CA ARG A 256 -17.09 5.18 0.92
C ARG A 256 -17.33 6.67 1.20
N LYS A 257 -17.65 7.45 0.18
CA LYS A 257 -17.98 8.88 0.31
C LYS A 257 -19.39 9.11 0.87
N THR A 258 -20.35 8.24 0.52
CA THR A 258 -21.76 8.38 0.92
C THR A 258 -22.08 7.72 2.24
N LEU A 259 -21.53 6.53 2.52
CA LEU A 259 -21.57 5.91 3.84
C LEU A 259 -20.56 6.66 4.71
N GLY A 260 -21.02 7.75 5.32
CA GLY A 260 -20.21 8.54 6.24
C GLY A 260 -19.56 7.66 7.31
N TYR A 261 -18.44 8.17 7.86
CA TYR A 261 -17.61 7.57 8.90
C TYR A 261 -18.39 6.69 9.90
N GLN A 262 -19.48 7.23 10.44
CA GLN A 262 -20.29 6.60 11.50
C GLN A 262 -20.99 5.30 11.08
N VAL A 263 -21.38 5.18 9.81
CA VAL A 263 -22.03 3.96 9.29
C VAL A 263 -20.98 2.88 9.03
N TRP A 264 -19.83 3.27 8.49
CA TRP A 264 -18.73 2.35 8.22
C TRP A 264 -18.10 1.82 9.51
N GLU A 265 -17.88 2.68 10.51
CA GLU A 265 -17.37 2.30 11.84
C GLU A 265 -18.32 1.34 12.56
N LYS A 266 -19.65 1.58 12.53
CA LYS A 266 -20.63 0.64 13.10
C LYS A 266 -20.54 -0.74 12.44
N LEU A 267 -20.43 -0.79 11.11
CA LEU A 267 -20.28 -2.04 10.37
C LEU A 267 -18.98 -2.77 10.70
N GLU A 268 -17.88 -2.05 10.88
CA GLU A 268 -16.59 -2.66 11.18
C GLU A 268 -16.47 -3.10 12.65
N ASN A 269 -17.02 -2.33 13.59
CA ASN A 269 -17.13 -2.71 15.00
C ASN A 269 -18.00 -3.96 15.20
N LEU A 270 -19.08 -4.10 14.43
CA LEU A 270 -19.88 -5.33 14.39
C LEU A 270 -19.07 -6.52 13.88
N LYS A 271 -18.26 -6.35 12.82
CA LYS A 271 -17.37 -7.40 12.29
C LYS A 271 -16.26 -7.76 13.28
N ARG A 272 -15.63 -6.79 13.95
CA ARG A 272 -14.60 -7.02 14.99
C ARG A 272 -15.16 -7.79 16.17
N LYS A 273 -16.36 -7.45 16.67
CA LYS A 273 -17.04 -8.19 17.73
C LYS A 273 -17.32 -9.64 17.33
N HIS A 274 -17.73 -9.88 16.08
CA HIS A 274 -17.96 -11.24 15.57
C HIS A 274 -16.65 -12.04 15.45
N ARG A 275 -15.55 -11.43 14.97
CA ARG A 275 -14.22 -12.08 14.90
C ARG A 275 -13.68 -12.46 16.29
N LYS A 276 -13.77 -11.55 17.27
CA LYS A 276 -13.38 -11.84 18.66
C LYS A 276 -14.21 -12.96 19.28
N LYS A 277 -15.52 -13.00 19.04
CA LYS A 277 -16.39 -14.11 19.49
C LYS A 277 -16.08 -15.44 18.82
N ALA A 278 -15.64 -15.44 17.55
CA ALA A 278 -15.24 -16.65 16.85
C ALA A 278 -13.88 -17.19 17.31
N GLN A 279 -12.93 -16.31 17.65
CA GLN A 279 -11.62 -16.69 18.19
C GLN A 279 -11.66 -17.13 19.66
N ALA A 280 -12.62 -16.66 20.46
CA ALA A 280 -12.79 -17.10 21.85
C ALA A 280 -13.57 -18.42 22.00
N LYS A 281 -13.99 -19.04 20.89
CA LYS A 281 -14.71 -20.33 20.85
C LYS A 281 -13.83 -21.48 20.33
N LEU A 282 -12.55 -21.21 20.07
CA LEU A 282 -11.49 -22.18 19.76
C LEU A 282 -10.53 -22.23 20.96
#